data_AF-A0A2E1AA17-F1
#
_entry.id   AF-A0A2E1AA17-F1
#
_cell.length_a   1.000
_cell.length_b   1.000
_cell.length_c   1.000
_cell.angle_alpha   90.00
_cell.angle_beta   90.00
_cell.angle_gamma   90.00
#
_symmetry.space_group_name_H-M   'P 1'
#
loop_
_entity.id
_entity.type
_entity.pdbx_description
1 polymer ?
#
loop_
_entity_poly.entity_id
_entity_poly.type
_entity_poly.pdbx_seq_one_letter_code
_entity_poly.pdbx_strand_id
1 'polypeptide(L)'
;MKKTFDELFSDQLKKRLTKSTILSSLIVQSIESTCDLSLTEENMEYVYEQVLKALEVQEKTGANKLIIDLKIDSEVDCEPEIPEFTEEDFENFINNEATILYQESVDWLVDKWLASIRQNEELVTQDHAAHEKFSEFLKEVWSEALDCLYLFLQTGLRFGTMYIDEHVAKSENNDEALFEVLTRLHARACQIGFEIHSLLSNGFADGAVARWRTLYEVCIIAHFISDRGNEVAERYLEYQHIDKYEELRRYQEYSNKTSWHPSDIKDLEEAFEQYTKKKKELEEKYGKAFGRSYGWAATDELKKPSFANIEKLCNLERFRPNYKIASNFVHGGSIASYESFGREHSEHDILVDGPSIYGLGVPGRNAAQSIFHISLLLLGYAPSLSSNSYIRVIKELSDEVYKAFNNCEQRMDEKLQQNDLSEDRDKFE
;
A
#
# COMPACT_ATOMS: atom_id res chain seq x y z
N MET A 1 23.79 -2.47 -26.23
CA MET A 1 23.14 -3.80 -26.20
C MET A 1 23.00 -4.29 -27.63
N LYS A 2 23.53 -5.47 -28.01
CA LYS A 2 23.69 -5.83 -29.43
C LYS A 2 22.90 -7.06 -29.91
N LYS A 3 22.06 -7.66 -29.07
CA LYS A 3 20.98 -8.58 -29.46
C LYS A 3 19.82 -8.44 -28.48
N THR A 4 18.58 -8.58 -28.95
CA THR A 4 17.42 -8.69 -28.06
C THR A 4 17.40 -10.06 -27.38
N PHE A 5 16.66 -10.21 -26.28
CA PHE A 5 16.50 -11.50 -25.62
C PHE A 5 15.92 -12.56 -26.56
N ASP A 6 14.95 -12.17 -27.39
CA ASP A 6 14.32 -13.05 -28.37
C ASP A 6 15.33 -13.60 -29.41
N GLU A 7 16.30 -12.78 -29.81
CA GLU A 7 17.36 -13.20 -30.74
C GLU A 7 18.32 -14.20 -30.08
N LEU A 8 18.65 -14.01 -28.80
CA LEU A 8 19.50 -14.93 -28.05
C LEU A 8 18.78 -16.26 -27.78
N PHE A 9 17.49 -16.21 -27.43
CA PHE A 9 16.64 -17.37 -27.23
C PHE A 9 16.50 -18.17 -28.53
N SER A 10 16.21 -17.50 -29.66
CA SER A 10 16.10 -18.14 -30.97
C SER A 10 17.40 -18.81 -31.42
N ASP A 11 18.55 -18.16 -31.18
CA ASP A 11 19.87 -18.73 -31.52
C ASP A 11 20.21 -19.97 -30.67
N GLN A 12 19.82 -20.00 -29.40
CA GLN A 12 20.01 -21.19 -28.55
C GLN A 12 19.06 -22.31 -28.92
N LEU A 13 17.81 -21.99 -29.25
CA LEU A 13 16.81 -22.98 -29.66
C LEU A 13 17.21 -23.68 -30.96
N LYS A 14 17.76 -22.93 -31.93
CA LYS A 14 18.34 -23.50 -33.16
C LYS A 14 19.53 -24.41 -32.90
N LYS A 15 20.30 -24.18 -31.84
CA LYS A 15 21.43 -25.05 -31.46
C LYS A 15 20.98 -26.32 -30.76
N ARG A 16 19.86 -26.29 -30.02
CA ARG A 16 19.30 -27.47 -29.34
C ARG A 16 18.45 -28.34 -30.27
N LEU A 17 17.71 -27.73 -31.19
CA LEU A 17 16.83 -28.44 -32.12
C LEU A 17 17.54 -28.85 -33.41
N THR A 18 18.69 -29.53 -33.30
CA THR A 18 19.35 -30.14 -34.46
C THR A 18 18.78 -31.53 -34.73
N LYS A 19 18.82 -31.98 -35.98
CA LYS A 19 18.35 -33.32 -36.37
C LYS A 19 19.05 -34.43 -35.56
N SER A 20 20.33 -34.27 -35.26
CA SER A 20 21.09 -35.23 -34.44
C SER A 20 20.62 -35.24 -32.99
N THR A 21 20.42 -34.08 -32.37
CA THR A 21 19.95 -33.97 -30.98
C THR A 21 18.54 -34.52 -30.80
N ILE A 22 17.63 -34.21 -31.73
CA ILE A 22 16.26 -34.70 -31.69
C ILE A 22 16.24 -36.23 -31.78
N LEU A 23 16.94 -36.80 -32.77
CA LEU A 23 16.96 -38.25 -32.98
C LEU A 23 17.65 -39.00 -31.84
N SER A 24 18.76 -38.47 -31.32
CA SER A 24 19.44 -39.11 -30.18
C SER A 24 18.56 -39.15 -28.94
N SER A 25 17.87 -38.05 -28.63
CA SER A 25 17.03 -37.97 -27.42
C SER A 25 15.79 -38.85 -27.53
N LEU A 26 15.15 -38.92 -28.70
CA LEU A 26 14.03 -39.83 -28.95
C LEU A 26 14.46 -41.30 -28.86
N ILE A 27 15.65 -41.64 -29.36
CA ILE A 27 16.22 -42.99 -29.24
C ILE A 27 16.52 -43.32 -27.77
N VAL A 28 17.14 -42.40 -27.03
CA VAL A 28 17.40 -42.56 -25.58
C VAL A 28 16.10 -42.79 -24.83
N GLN A 29 15.09 -41.95 -25.01
CA GLN A 29 13.78 -42.10 -24.37
C GLN A 29 13.13 -43.45 -24.69
N SER A 30 13.20 -43.88 -25.95
CA SER A 30 12.66 -45.18 -26.36
C SER A 30 13.40 -46.35 -25.71
N ILE A 31 14.71 -46.27 -25.55
CA ILE A 31 15.51 -47.31 -24.89
C ILE A 31 15.20 -47.35 -23.40
N GLU A 32 15.18 -46.19 -22.75
CA GLU A 32 14.86 -46.07 -21.32
C GLU A 32 13.44 -46.57 -21.02
N SER A 33 12.45 -46.24 -21.86
CA SER A 33 11.07 -46.68 -21.67
C SER A 33 10.86 -48.17 -21.95
N THR A 34 11.54 -48.72 -22.97
CA THR A 34 11.36 -50.11 -23.39
C THR A 34 12.11 -51.07 -22.48
N CYS A 35 13.27 -50.65 -22.00
CA CYS A 35 14.14 -51.46 -21.15
C CYS A 35 14.02 -51.13 -19.65
N ASP A 36 13.11 -50.21 -19.28
CA ASP A 36 12.84 -49.75 -17.90
C ASP A 36 14.13 -49.44 -17.12
N LEU A 37 15.00 -48.65 -17.75
CA LEU A 37 16.32 -48.29 -17.23
C LEU A 37 16.61 -46.82 -17.48
N SER A 38 17.59 -46.26 -16.76
CA SER A 38 18.13 -44.94 -17.05
C SER A 38 19.56 -45.07 -17.59
N LEU A 39 19.82 -44.46 -18.74
CA LEU A 39 21.13 -44.51 -19.38
C LEU A 39 22.10 -43.56 -18.66
N THR A 40 23.36 -43.98 -18.55
CA THR A 40 24.44 -43.12 -18.06
C THR A 40 24.76 -42.02 -19.07
N GLU A 41 25.39 -40.92 -18.62
CA GLU A 41 25.85 -39.85 -19.52
C GLU A 41 26.75 -40.38 -20.65
N GLU A 42 27.64 -41.33 -20.34
CA GLU A 42 28.55 -41.96 -21.31
C GLU A 42 27.78 -42.77 -22.37
N ASN A 43 26.71 -43.47 -21.98
CA ASN A 43 25.84 -44.19 -22.91
C ASN A 43 25.02 -43.23 -23.79
N MET A 44 24.52 -42.12 -23.22
CA MET A 44 23.80 -41.09 -23.98
C MET A 44 24.71 -40.39 -25.00
N GLU A 45 25.95 -40.08 -24.63
CA GLU A 45 26.95 -39.50 -25.55
C GLU A 45 27.33 -40.48 -26.67
N TYR A 46 27.49 -41.76 -26.34
CA TYR A 46 27.71 -42.80 -27.33
C TYR A 46 26.56 -42.90 -28.35
N VAL A 47 25.30 -42.87 -27.89
CA VAL A 47 24.12 -42.86 -28.77
C VAL A 47 24.16 -41.65 -29.71
N TYR A 48 24.46 -40.46 -29.17
CA TYR A 48 24.58 -39.23 -29.96
C TYR A 48 25.66 -39.35 -31.05
N GLU A 49 26.84 -39.90 -30.73
CA GLU A 49 27.90 -40.12 -31.71
C GLU A 49 27.49 -41.09 -32.83
N GLN A 50 26.80 -42.18 -32.50
CA GLN A 50 26.35 -43.14 -33.51
C GLN A 50 25.27 -42.52 -34.43
N VAL A 51 24.38 -41.71 -33.88
CA VAL A 51 23.40 -40.94 -34.65
C VAL A 51 24.10 -39.99 -35.63
N LEU A 52 25.13 -39.25 -35.18
CA LEU A 52 25.91 -38.37 -36.06
C LEU A 52 26.59 -39.14 -37.21
N LYS A 53 27.26 -40.25 -36.89
CA LYS A 53 27.92 -41.11 -37.90
C LYS A 53 26.92 -41.64 -38.93
N ALA A 54 25.75 -42.08 -38.48
CA ALA A 54 24.69 -42.57 -39.35
C ALA A 54 24.13 -41.46 -40.26
N LEU A 55 23.92 -40.25 -39.72
CA LEU A 55 23.43 -39.10 -40.49
C LEU A 55 24.44 -38.66 -41.58
N GLU A 56 25.73 -38.65 -41.28
CA GLU A 56 26.77 -38.36 -42.28
C GLU A 56 26.78 -39.40 -43.42
N VAL A 57 26.64 -40.69 -43.08
CA VAL A 57 26.58 -41.76 -44.07
C VAL A 57 25.32 -41.61 -44.93
N GLN A 58 24.18 -41.29 -44.32
CA GLN A 58 22.93 -41.04 -45.02
C GLN A 58 23.07 -39.89 -46.02
N GLU A 59 23.68 -38.77 -45.62
CA GLU A 59 23.89 -37.60 -46.47
C GLU A 59 24.81 -37.91 -47.66
N LYS A 60 25.87 -38.69 -47.44
CA LYS A 60 26.82 -39.10 -48.49
C LYS A 60 26.24 -40.12 -49.47
N THR A 61 25.32 -40.97 -49.02
CA THR A 61 24.79 -42.11 -49.81
C THR A 61 23.41 -41.86 -50.40
N GLY A 62 22.67 -40.86 -49.92
CA GLY A 62 21.29 -40.59 -50.31
C GLY A 62 20.30 -41.66 -49.84
N ALA A 63 20.64 -42.42 -48.79
CA ALA A 63 19.80 -43.52 -48.30
C ALA A 63 18.48 -43.02 -47.68
N ASN A 64 17.38 -43.68 -48.00
CA ASN A 64 16.05 -43.37 -47.44
C ASN A 64 15.82 -43.92 -46.02
N LYS A 65 16.76 -44.69 -45.48
CA LYS A 65 16.70 -45.25 -44.12
C LYS A 65 17.98 -44.90 -43.37
N LEU A 66 17.83 -44.56 -42.10
CA LEU A 66 18.92 -44.39 -41.15
C LEU A 66 19.11 -45.71 -40.40
N ILE A 67 20.34 -46.24 -40.38
CA ILE A 67 20.68 -47.46 -39.64
C ILE A 67 21.69 -47.08 -38.58
N ILE A 68 21.41 -47.42 -37.33
CA ILE A 68 22.24 -47.08 -36.17
C ILE A 68 22.47 -48.39 -35.41
N ASP A 69 23.73 -48.81 -35.31
CA ASP A 69 24.12 -49.97 -34.52
C ASP A 69 24.54 -49.50 -33.11
N LEU A 70 23.72 -49.82 -32.11
CA LEU A 70 23.99 -49.47 -30.71
C LEU A 70 24.51 -50.68 -29.94
N LYS A 71 25.65 -50.51 -29.26
CA LYS A 71 26.16 -51.45 -28.26
C LYS A 71 26.20 -50.75 -26.91
N ILE A 72 25.09 -50.83 -26.20
CA ILE A 72 24.95 -50.22 -24.87
C ILE A 72 25.32 -51.29 -23.85
N ASP A 73 26.37 -51.04 -23.06
CA ASP A 73 26.69 -51.87 -21.90
C ASP A 73 25.61 -51.65 -20.85
N SER A 74 24.68 -52.59 -20.73
CA SER A 74 23.68 -52.61 -19.66
C SER A 74 23.61 -54.01 -19.05
N GLU A 75 23.38 -54.10 -17.74
CA GLU A 75 23.22 -55.39 -17.02
C GLU A 75 21.91 -56.12 -17.38
N VAL A 76 21.07 -55.50 -18.22
CA VAL A 76 19.78 -56.00 -18.68
C VAL A 76 19.91 -56.47 -20.13
N ASP A 77 19.58 -57.73 -20.38
CA ASP A 77 19.58 -58.32 -21.74
C ASP A 77 18.33 -57.84 -22.50
N CYS A 78 18.31 -56.56 -22.91
CA CYS A 78 17.26 -55.99 -23.75
C CYS A 78 17.79 -55.72 -25.17
N GLU A 79 17.07 -56.18 -26.19
CA GLU A 79 17.23 -55.70 -27.56
C GLU A 79 16.15 -54.62 -27.79
N PRO A 80 16.48 -53.32 -27.69
CA PRO A 80 15.48 -52.28 -27.88
C PRO A 80 15.06 -52.24 -29.36
N GLU A 81 13.81 -52.61 -29.65
CA GLU A 81 13.19 -52.28 -30.94
C GLU A 81 12.88 -50.78 -30.95
N ILE A 82 13.68 -49.99 -31.67
CA ILE A 82 13.43 -48.56 -31.84
C ILE A 82 12.19 -48.39 -32.74
N PRO A 83 11.08 -47.79 -32.25
CA PRO A 83 9.85 -47.65 -33.01
C PRO A 83 9.99 -46.62 -34.14
N GLU A 84 9.06 -46.64 -35.09
CA GLU A 84 8.88 -45.50 -36.01
C GLU A 84 8.38 -44.30 -35.20
N PHE A 85 9.16 -43.22 -35.18
CA PHE A 85 8.76 -41.97 -34.53
C PHE A 85 7.66 -41.27 -35.33
N THR A 86 6.62 -40.86 -34.63
CA THR A 86 5.46 -40.14 -35.18
C THR A 86 5.67 -38.62 -35.13
N GLU A 87 4.90 -37.86 -35.90
CA GLU A 87 4.91 -36.39 -35.80
C GLU A 87 4.63 -35.89 -34.38
N GLU A 88 3.78 -36.60 -33.62
CA GLU A 88 3.45 -36.28 -32.23
C GLU A 88 4.66 -36.43 -31.28
N ASP A 89 5.51 -37.44 -31.51
CA ASP A 89 6.75 -37.63 -30.72
C ASP A 89 7.72 -36.46 -30.93
N PHE A 90 7.83 -35.98 -32.17
CA PHE A 90 8.65 -34.81 -32.50
C PHE A 90 8.08 -33.51 -31.91
N GLU A 91 6.76 -33.30 -31.98
CA GLU A 91 6.11 -32.13 -31.38
C GLU A 91 6.30 -32.10 -29.86
N ASN A 92 6.10 -33.25 -29.19
CA ASN A 92 6.31 -33.37 -27.74
C ASN A 92 7.76 -33.10 -27.34
N PHE A 93 8.73 -33.62 -28.10
CA PHE A 93 10.15 -33.32 -27.87
C PHE A 93 10.45 -31.83 -28.02
N ILE A 94 10.00 -31.21 -29.11
CA ILE A 94 10.23 -29.78 -29.37
C ILE A 94 9.60 -28.93 -28.25
N ASN A 95 8.38 -29.26 -27.82
CA ASN A 95 7.70 -28.54 -26.74
C ASN A 95 8.44 -28.66 -25.40
N ASN A 96 8.95 -29.85 -25.07
CA ASN A 96 9.72 -30.09 -23.85
C ASN A 96 11.06 -29.33 -23.88
N GLU A 97 11.82 -29.42 -24.96
CA GLU A 97 13.08 -28.69 -25.11
C GLU A 97 12.90 -27.17 -25.12
N ALA A 98 11.85 -26.68 -25.78
CA ALA A 98 11.50 -25.26 -25.76
C ALA A 98 11.16 -24.80 -24.34
N THR A 99 10.46 -25.63 -23.55
CA THR A 99 10.11 -25.33 -22.15
C THR A 99 11.35 -25.31 -21.26
N ILE A 100 12.24 -26.30 -21.38
CA ILE A 100 13.50 -26.36 -20.62
C ILE A 100 14.38 -25.15 -20.95
N LEU A 101 14.59 -24.87 -22.24
CA LEU A 101 15.39 -23.74 -22.67
C LEU A 101 14.77 -22.40 -22.24
N TYR A 102 13.44 -22.29 -22.27
CA TYR A 102 12.74 -21.10 -21.76
C TYR A 102 13.04 -20.91 -20.27
N GLN A 103 12.91 -21.97 -19.48
CA GLN A 103 13.19 -21.89 -18.04
C GLN A 103 14.65 -21.52 -17.75
N GLU A 104 15.61 -22.18 -18.39
CA GLU A 104 17.04 -21.85 -18.23
C GLU A 104 17.35 -20.40 -18.66
N SER A 105 16.69 -19.92 -19.72
CA SER A 105 16.87 -18.55 -20.21
C SER A 105 16.29 -17.52 -19.25
N VAL A 106 15.13 -17.83 -18.63
CA VAL A 106 14.54 -17.03 -17.57
C VAL A 106 15.44 -17.01 -16.35
N ASP A 107 15.91 -18.16 -15.87
CA ASP A 107 16.79 -18.25 -14.70
C ASP A 107 18.08 -17.45 -14.92
N TRP A 108 18.68 -17.59 -16.10
CA TRP A 108 19.86 -16.82 -16.49
C TRP A 108 19.58 -15.31 -16.52
N LEU A 109 18.45 -14.87 -17.08
CA LEU A 109 18.06 -13.45 -17.09
C LEU A 109 17.85 -12.91 -15.68
N VAL A 110 17.14 -13.67 -14.85
CA VAL A 110 16.87 -13.32 -13.45
C VAL A 110 18.19 -13.15 -12.71
N ASP A 111 19.13 -14.08 -12.84
CA ASP A 111 20.45 -13.97 -12.22
C ASP A 111 21.21 -12.73 -12.70
N LYS A 112 21.16 -12.43 -14.01
CA LYS A 112 21.81 -11.23 -14.57
C LYS A 112 21.17 -9.94 -14.08
N TRP A 113 19.85 -9.85 -14.08
CA TRP A 113 19.12 -8.68 -13.59
C TRP A 113 19.30 -8.50 -12.09
N LEU A 114 19.22 -9.56 -11.29
CA LEU A 114 19.48 -9.50 -9.85
C LEU A 114 20.90 -9.07 -9.54
N ALA A 115 21.91 -9.60 -10.25
CA ALA A 115 23.28 -9.15 -10.10
C ALA A 115 23.43 -7.68 -10.46
N SER A 116 22.81 -7.24 -11.57
CA SER A 116 22.83 -5.84 -11.99
C SER A 116 22.16 -4.92 -10.98
N ILE A 117 20.97 -5.26 -10.48
CA ILE A 117 20.21 -4.45 -9.52
C ILE A 117 20.97 -4.36 -8.19
N ARG A 118 21.49 -5.48 -7.69
CA ARG A 118 22.21 -5.53 -6.40
C ARG A 118 23.56 -4.81 -6.42
N GLN A 119 24.21 -4.74 -7.58
CA GLN A 119 25.50 -4.05 -7.73
C GLN A 119 25.33 -2.56 -8.08
N ASN A 120 24.11 -2.10 -8.31
CA ASN A 120 23.83 -0.72 -8.69
C ASN A 120 23.63 0.17 -7.45
N GLU A 121 24.67 0.29 -6.62
CA GLU A 121 24.73 1.30 -5.54
C GLU A 121 24.60 2.73 -6.11
N GLU A 122 24.98 2.91 -7.37
CA GLU A 122 24.86 4.17 -8.10
C GLU A 122 23.40 4.57 -8.32
N LEU A 123 22.49 3.63 -8.60
CA LEU A 123 21.04 3.89 -8.72
C LEU A 123 20.47 4.46 -7.42
N VAL A 124 20.73 3.80 -6.29
CA VAL A 124 20.25 4.27 -4.98
C VAL A 124 20.81 5.66 -4.65
N THR A 125 22.08 5.89 -5.00
CA THR A 125 22.74 7.20 -4.79
C THR A 125 22.14 8.28 -5.69
N GLN A 126 21.85 7.96 -6.95
CA GLN A 126 21.20 8.86 -7.91
C GLN A 126 19.77 9.19 -7.48
N ASP A 127 19.00 8.19 -7.02
CA ASP A 127 17.65 8.36 -6.48
C ASP A 127 17.66 9.24 -5.22
N HIS A 128 18.59 9.01 -4.29
CA HIS A 128 18.75 9.87 -3.12
C HIS A 128 19.10 11.31 -3.50
N ALA A 129 20.02 11.51 -4.45
CA ALA A 129 20.38 12.85 -4.91
C ALA A 129 19.21 13.56 -5.62
N ALA A 130 18.40 12.83 -6.39
CA ALA A 130 17.19 13.36 -6.99
C ALA A 130 16.16 13.76 -5.92
N HIS A 131 15.98 12.92 -4.90
CA HIS A 131 15.09 13.19 -3.77
C HIS A 131 15.54 14.39 -2.94
N GLU A 132 16.85 14.56 -2.70
CA GLU A 132 17.40 15.72 -2.00
C GLU A 132 17.12 17.02 -2.77
N LYS A 133 17.35 17.03 -4.09
CA LYS A 133 17.04 18.20 -4.94
C LYS A 133 15.56 18.52 -4.95
N PHE A 134 14.69 17.52 -5.08
CA PHE A 134 13.25 17.71 -4.96
C PHE A 134 12.88 18.31 -3.60
N SER A 135 13.48 17.81 -2.51
CA SER A 135 13.22 18.29 -1.16
C SER A 135 13.67 19.73 -0.96
N GLU A 136 14.77 20.16 -1.58
CA GLU A 136 15.20 21.56 -1.60
C GLU A 136 14.17 22.44 -2.31
N PHE A 137 13.73 22.02 -3.51
CA PHE A 137 12.74 22.76 -4.28
C PHE A 137 11.38 22.84 -3.56
N LEU A 138 10.92 21.76 -2.94
CA LEU A 138 9.71 21.74 -2.13
C LEU A 138 9.81 22.75 -0.97
N LYS A 139 10.97 22.83 -0.31
CA LYS A 139 11.22 23.82 0.76
C LYS A 139 11.22 25.24 0.23
N GLU A 140 11.79 25.50 -0.94
CA GLU A 140 11.75 26.83 -1.56
C GLU A 140 10.32 27.32 -1.80
N VAL A 141 9.41 26.41 -2.16
CA VAL A 141 8.00 26.75 -2.40
C VAL A 141 7.19 26.83 -1.09
N TRP A 142 7.35 25.86 -0.18
CA TRP A 142 6.40 25.63 0.92
C TRP A 142 6.93 25.77 2.34
N SER A 143 8.24 26.03 2.55
CA SER A 143 8.84 26.08 3.90
C SER A 143 8.08 27.01 4.86
N GLU A 144 7.73 28.22 4.42
CA GLU A 144 6.97 29.17 5.24
C GLU A 144 5.65 28.57 5.76
N ALA A 145 4.86 27.95 4.87
CA ALA A 145 3.59 27.34 5.23
C ALA A 145 3.74 26.08 6.09
N LEU A 146 4.74 25.25 5.80
CA LEU A 146 5.04 24.03 6.54
C LEU A 146 5.53 24.35 7.95
N ASP A 147 6.41 25.34 8.10
CA ASP A 147 6.92 25.79 9.40
C ASP A 147 5.81 26.39 10.26
N CYS A 148 4.93 27.22 9.66
CA CYS A 148 3.73 27.72 10.34
C CYS A 148 2.84 26.56 10.81
N LEU A 149 2.58 25.57 9.96
CA LEU A 149 1.75 24.41 10.31
C LEU A 149 2.38 23.61 11.45
N TYR A 150 3.68 23.33 11.38
CA TYR A 150 4.40 22.61 12.41
C TYR A 150 4.35 23.33 13.76
N LEU A 151 4.63 24.64 13.78
CA LEU A 151 4.57 25.46 14.98
C LEU A 151 3.16 25.46 15.59
N PHE A 152 2.14 25.58 14.74
CA PHE A 152 0.74 25.52 15.15
C PHE A 152 0.39 24.17 15.78
N LEU A 153 0.79 23.05 15.16
CA LEU A 153 0.55 21.70 15.68
C LEU A 153 1.25 21.47 17.03
N GLN A 154 2.52 21.87 17.13
CA GLN A 154 3.29 21.80 18.38
C GLN A 154 2.64 22.63 19.49
N THR A 155 2.17 23.83 19.16
CA THR A 155 1.49 24.71 20.12
C THR A 155 0.15 24.13 20.56
N GLY A 156 -0.65 23.59 19.63
CA GLY A 156 -1.92 22.93 19.93
C GLY A 156 -1.75 21.73 20.87
N LEU A 157 -0.75 20.88 20.60
CA LEU A 157 -0.38 19.76 21.48
C LEU A 157 0.02 20.27 22.88
N ARG A 158 0.96 21.22 22.94
CA ARG A 158 1.48 21.75 24.19
C ARG A 158 0.40 22.39 25.06
N PHE A 159 -0.47 23.22 24.48
CA PHE A 159 -1.56 23.84 25.23
C PHE A 159 -2.60 22.83 25.67
N GLY A 160 -2.88 21.80 24.86
CA GLY A 160 -3.69 20.65 25.28
C GLY A 160 -3.10 19.99 26.53
N THR A 161 -1.82 19.63 26.51
CA THR A 161 -1.13 19.03 27.67
C THR A 161 -1.15 19.93 28.90
N MET A 162 -0.78 21.21 28.76
CA MET A 162 -0.81 22.15 29.88
C MET A 162 -2.19 22.28 30.49
N TYR A 163 -3.23 22.33 29.66
CA TYR A 163 -4.62 22.38 30.13
C TYR A 163 -5.04 21.10 30.85
N ILE A 164 -4.65 19.93 30.34
CA ILE A 164 -4.94 18.64 30.96
C ILE A 164 -4.27 18.55 32.34
N ASP A 165 -2.99 18.89 32.43
CA ASP A 165 -2.24 18.89 33.69
C ASP A 165 -2.87 19.83 34.72
N GLU A 166 -3.26 21.03 34.30
CA GLU A 166 -3.96 22.01 35.15
C GLU A 166 -5.34 21.51 35.59
N HIS A 167 -6.07 20.80 34.73
CA HIS A 167 -7.40 20.26 35.03
C HIS A 167 -7.31 19.12 36.05
N VAL A 168 -6.44 18.13 35.78
CA VAL A 168 -6.22 16.96 36.65
C VAL A 168 -5.73 17.38 38.05
N ALA A 169 -4.92 18.43 38.15
CA ALA A 169 -4.46 18.94 39.43
C ALA A 169 -5.57 19.60 40.28
N LYS A 170 -6.68 20.03 39.66
CA LYS A 170 -7.80 20.74 40.30
C LYS A 170 -9.04 19.87 40.50
N SER A 171 -9.19 18.78 39.77
CA SER A 171 -10.36 17.90 39.85
C SER A 171 -10.27 16.97 41.06
N GLU A 172 -11.13 17.17 42.07
CA GLU A 172 -11.26 16.26 43.22
C GLU A 172 -11.91 14.90 42.84
N ASN A 173 -12.60 14.84 41.69
CA ASN A 173 -13.11 13.62 41.06
C ASN A 173 -12.69 13.62 39.58
N ASN A 174 -11.92 12.62 39.16
CA ASN A 174 -11.36 12.47 37.81
C ASN A 174 -12.33 11.85 36.77
N ASP A 175 -13.62 11.71 37.10
CA ASP A 175 -14.54 10.84 36.37
C ASP A 175 -15.57 11.60 35.51
N GLU A 176 -15.11 12.55 34.69
CA GLU A 176 -15.96 13.13 33.65
C GLU A 176 -15.58 12.51 32.30
N ALA A 177 -16.35 11.49 31.89
CA ALA A 177 -16.14 10.74 30.65
C ALA A 177 -16.00 11.65 29.42
N LEU A 178 -16.69 12.79 29.40
CA LEU A 178 -16.57 13.79 28.34
C LEU A 178 -15.16 14.37 28.26
N PHE A 179 -14.57 14.76 29.39
CA PHE A 179 -13.20 15.27 29.44
C PHE A 179 -12.19 14.21 28.97
N GLU A 180 -12.37 12.95 29.39
CA GLU A 180 -11.54 11.84 28.94
C GLU A 180 -11.63 11.64 27.42
N VAL A 181 -12.84 11.63 26.85
CA VAL A 181 -13.04 11.46 25.41
C VAL A 181 -12.44 12.62 24.64
N LEU A 182 -12.68 13.87 25.04
CA LEU A 182 -12.10 15.05 24.38
C LEU A 182 -10.57 15.02 24.42
N THR A 183 -9.99 14.60 25.55
CA THR A 183 -8.54 14.41 25.69
C THR A 183 -8.00 13.38 24.71
N ARG A 184 -8.62 12.19 24.65
CA ARG A 184 -8.21 11.11 23.73
C ARG A 184 -8.35 11.52 22.26
N LEU A 185 -9.44 12.18 21.91
CA LEU A 185 -9.70 12.63 20.53
C LEU A 185 -8.75 13.77 20.12
N HIS A 186 -8.46 14.71 21.03
CA HIS A 186 -7.48 15.78 20.79
C HIS A 186 -6.07 15.24 20.57
N ALA A 187 -5.62 14.30 21.42
CA ALA A 187 -4.32 13.65 21.24
C ALA A 187 -4.22 12.91 19.89
N ARG A 188 -5.26 12.15 19.53
CA ARG A 188 -5.35 11.47 18.23
C ARG A 188 -5.34 12.46 17.07
N ALA A 189 -6.05 13.57 17.20
CA ALA A 189 -6.08 14.61 16.17
C ALA A 189 -4.70 15.26 15.99
N CYS A 190 -3.99 15.60 17.07
CA CYS A 190 -2.62 16.11 17.00
C CYS A 190 -1.68 15.13 16.29
N GLN A 191 -1.76 13.83 16.61
CA GLN A 191 -0.98 12.81 15.91
C GLN A 191 -1.26 12.78 14.40
N ILE A 192 -2.53 12.76 13.99
CA ILE A 192 -2.90 12.81 12.57
C ILE A 192 -2.43 14.12 11.92
N GLY A 193 -2.46 15.25 12.65
CA GLY A 193 -1.92 16.52 12.20
C GLY A 193 -0.42 16.44 11.86
N PHE A 194 0.38 15.77 12.68
CA PHE A 194 1.80 15.52 12.39
C PHE A 194 2.02 14.50 11.25
N GLU A 195 1.13 13.52 11.08
CA GLU A 195 1.16 12.63 9.90
C GLU A 195 0.90 13.43 8.62
N ILE A 196 -0.10 14.32 8.62
CA ILE A 196 -0.39 15.22 7.51
C ILE A 196 0.82 16.09 7.21
N HIS A 197 1.39 16.75 8.23
CA HIS A 197 2.59 17.56 8.04
C HIS A 197 3.73 16.74 7.41
N SER A 198 4.03 15.54 7.93
CA SER A 198 5.07 14.66 7.39
C SER A 198 4.84 14.31 5.91
N LEU A 199 3.59 14.05 5.51
CA LEU A 199 3.25 13.76 4.12
C LEU A 199 3.43 15.00 3.23
N LEU A 200 2.98 16.18 3.70
CA LEU A 200 3.17 17.43 2.98
C LEU A 200 4.64 17.82 2.84
N SER A 201 5.45 17.62 3.89
CA SER A 201 6.90 17.86 3.85
C SER A 201 7.67 16.95 2.88
N ASN A 202 7.02 15.91 2.35
CA ASN A 202 7.56 15.00 1.35
C ASN A 202 6.77 15.04 0.02
N GLY A 203 5.92 16.04 -0.19
CA GLY A 203 5.20 16.23 -1.45
C GLY A 203 4.04 15.25 -1.71
N PHE A 204 3.54 14.55 -0.69
CA PHE A 204 2.46 13.57 -0.82
C PHE A 204 1.09 14.18 -0.48
N ALA A 205 0.59 15.08 -1.33
CA ALA A 205 -0.67 15.78 -1.14
C ALA A 205 -1.88 14.82 -1.03
N ASP A 206 -1.98 13.81 -1.88
CA ASP A 206 -3.10 12.85 -1.87
C ASP A 206 -3.15 12.04 -0.58
N GLY A 207 -1.98 11.57 -0.11
CA GLY A 207 -1.85 10.91 1.18
C GLY A 207 -2.25 11.83 2.34
N ALA A 208 -1.84 13.10 2.29
CA ALA A 208 -2.18 14.10 3.29
C ALA A 208 -3.69 14.39 3.32
N VAL A 209 -4.35 14.48 2.16
CA VAL A 209 -5.81 14.63 2.05
C VAL A 209 -6.52 13.40 2.61
N ALA A 210 -6.03 12.20 2.32
CA ALA A 210 -6.55 10.95 2.87
C ALA A 210 -6.42 10.89 4.41
N ARG A 211 -5.31 11.39 4.99
CA ARG A 211 -5.16 11.54 6.45
C ARG A 211 -6.09 12.62 7.01
N TRP A 212 -6.24 13.75 6.31
CA TRP A 212 -7.16 14.80 6.72
C TRP A 212 -8.62 14.30 6.81
N ARG A 213 -9.04 13.38 5.93
CA ARG A 213 -10.36 12.72 6.06
C ARG A 213 -10.54 12.12 7.46
N THR A 214 -9.57 11.35 7.94
CA THR A 214 -9.61 10.74 9.28
C THR A 214 -9.64 11.83 10.37
N LEU A 215 -8.85 12.88 10.22
CA LEU A 215 -8.86 14.01 11.16
C LEU A 215 -10.23 14.70 11.22
N TYR A 216 -10.90 14.87 10.08
CA TYR A 216 -12.25 15.39 10.00
C TYR A 216 -13.26 14.48 10.70
N GLU A 217 -13.19 13.16 10.49
CA GLU A 217 -14.06 12.19 11.19
C GLU A 217 -13.89 12.27 12.72
N VAL A 218 -12.64 12.40 13.20
CA VAL A 218 -12.33 12.61 14.62
C VAL A 218 -12.96 13.90 15.14
N CYS A 219 -12.90 15.00 14.37
CA CYS A 219 -13.50 16.28 14.76
C CYS A 219 -15.04 16.19 14.83
N ILE A 220 -15.68 15.52 13.87
CA ILE A 220 -17.13 15.32 13.86
C ILE A 220 -17.58 14.50 15.08
N ILE A 221 -16.85 13.44 15.40
CA ILE A 221 -17.12 12.62 16.60
C ILE A 221 -16.96 13.47 17.87
N ALA A 222 -15.88 14.26 17.98
CA ALA A 222 -15.65 15.13 19.13
C ALA A 222 -16.75 16.16 19.32
N HIS A 223 -17.18 16.83 18.25
CA HIS A 223 -18.30 17.77 18.28
C HIS A 223 -19.60 17.09 18.73
N PHE A 224 -19.96 15.95 18.13
CA PHE A 224 -21.18 15.23 18.49
C PHE A 224 -21.22 14.82 19.97
N ILE A 225 -20.10 14.34 20.50
CA ILE A 225 -20.00 13.93 21.91
C ILE A 225 -20.04 15.15 22.82
N SER A 226 -19.31 16.22 22.48
CA SER A 226 -19.31 17.48 23.23
C SER A 226 -20.71 18.09 23.35
N ASP A 227 -21.50 18.06 22.29
CA ASP A 227 -22.85 18.61 22.28
C ASP A 227 -23.85 17.81 23.13
N ARG A 228 -23.54 16.53 23.43
CA ARG A 228 -24.43 15.60 24.13
C ARG A 228 -24.01 15.25 25.56
N GLY A 229 -22.78 15.59 25.95
CA GLY A 229 -22.33 15.46 27.32
C GLY A 229 -21.86 14.06 27.72
N ASN A 230 -21.70 13.87 29.03
CA ASN A 230 -21.08 12.69 29.64
C ASN A 230 -21.77 11.37 29.27
N GLU A 231 -23.10 11.31 29.15
CA GLU A 231 -23.80 10.06 28.84
C GLU A 231 -23.37 9.47 27.49
N VAL A 232 -23.23 10.30 26.45
CA VAL A 232 -22.77 9.85 25.13
C VAL A 232 -21.25 9.57 25.15
N ALA A 233 -20.49 10.30 25.95
CA ALA A 233 -19.07 10.05 26.12
C ALA A 233 -18.80 8.67 26.77
N GLU A 234 -19.54 8.31 27.82
CA GLU A 234 -19.47 6.98 28.46
C GLU A 234 -19.78 5.85 27.46
N ARG A 235 -20.85 6.03 26.68
CA ARG A 235 -21.22 5.10 25.60
C ARG A 235 -20.10 4.95 24.58
N TYR A 236 -19.45 6.04 24.18
CA TYR A 236 -18.33 6.02 23.25
C TYR A 236 -17.12 5.26 23.82
N LEU A 237 -16.78 5.47 25.10
CA LEU A 237 -15.70 4.75 25.77
C LEU A 237 -15.99 3.24 25.87
N GLU A 238 -17.21 2.84 26.21
CA GLU A 238 -17.58 1.42 26.32
C GLU A 238 -17.70 0.73 24.94
N TYR A 239 -17.91 1.49 23.87
CA TYR A 239 -18.10 0.96 22.51
C TYR A 239 -16.84 0.28 21.94
N GLN A 240 -15.66 0.57 22.47
CA GLN A 240 -14.43 -0.15 22.11
C GLN A 240 -14.57 -1.68 22.24
N HIS A 241 -15.42 -2.17 23.16
CA HIS A 241 -15.69 -3.59 23.31
C HIS A 241 -16.53 -4.17 22.15
N ILE A 242 -17.39 -3.36 21.54
CA ILE A 242 -18.14 -3.73 20.33
C ILE A 242 -17.19 -3.81 19.13
N ASP A 243 -16.30 -2.83 18.98
CA ASP A 243 -15.28 -2.87 17.92
C ASP A 243 -14.38 -4.09 18.06
N LYS A 244 -13.94 -4.42 19.29
CA LYS A 244 -13.13 -5.61 19.54
C LYS A 244 -13.87 -6.91 19.26
N TYR A 245 -15.16 -6.99 19.59
CA TYR A 245 -16.01 -8.12 19.22
C TYR A 245 -16.08 -8.31 17.70
N GLU A 246 -16.35 -7.25 16.93
CA GLU A 246 -16.46 -7.34 15.47
C GLU A 246 -15.12 -7.70 14.81
N GLU A 247 -13.99 -7.22 15.35
CA GLU A 247 -12.65 -7.62 14.92
C GLU A 247 -12.43 -9.12 15.10
N LEU A 248 -12.68 -9.64 16.31
CA LEU A 248 -12.52 -11.06 16.65
C LEU A 248 -13.46 -11.96 15.85
N ARG A 249 -14.70 -11.51 15.64
CA ARG A 249 -15.69 -12.21 14.80
C ARG A 249 -15.17 -12.39 13.38
N ARG A 250 -14.62 -11.33 12.77
CA ARG A 250 -14.03 -11.40 11.43
C ARG A 250 -12.84 -12.36 11.40
N TYR A 251 -11.97 -12.33 12.41
CA TYR A 251 -10.87 -13.29 12.47
C TYR A 251 -11.37 -14.73 12.47
N GLN A 252 -12.36 -15.08 13.29
CA GLN A 252 -12.94 -16.43 13.27
C GLN A 252 -13.54 -16.79 11.90
N GLU A 253 -14.22 -15.86 11.24
CA GLU A 253 -14.77 -16.06 9.89
C GLU A 253 -13.67 -16.36 8.84
N TYR A 254 -12.45 -15.80 9.01
CA TYR A 254 -11.32 -15.96 8.08
C TYR A 254 -10.32 -17.06 8.45
N SER A 255 -10.06 -17.32 9.74
CA SER A 255 -9.19 -18.42 10.19
C SER A 255 -9.78 -19.78 9.82
N ASN A 256 -11.11 -19.88 9.77
CA ASN A 256 -11.78 -21.09 9.27
C ASN A 256 -11.58 -21.30 7.76
N LYS A 257 -11.06 -20.31 7.03
CA LYS A 257 -10.84 -20.32 5.57
C LYS A 257 -9.39 -20.23 5.15
N THR A 258 -8.47 -19.93 6.06
CA THR A 258 -7.05 -19.66 5.77
C THR A 258 -6.15 -20.23 6.85
N SER A 259 -4.93 -20.64 6.50
CA SER A 259 -3.91 -21.10 7.48
C SER A 259 -3.29 -19.96 8.28
N TRP A 260 -3.85 -18.75 8.22
CA TRP A 260 -3.32 -17.58 8.91
C TRP A 260 -3.99 -17.43 10.28
N HIS A 261 -3.16 -17.39 11.33
CA HIS A 261 -3.59 -17.14 12.70
C HIS A 261 -2.79 -15.94 13.24
N PRO A 262 -3.45 -14.93 13.84
CA PRO A 262 -2.75 -13.88 14.56
C PRO A 262 -1.89 -14.49 15.67
N SER A 263 -0.58 -14.24 15.64
CA SER A 263 0.38 -14.75 16.65
C SER A 263 0.12 -14.22 18.07
N ASP A 264 -0.61 -13.10 18.17
CA ASP A 264 -0.66 -12.28 19.37
C ASP A 264 -1.91 -12.53 20.22
N ILE A 265 -2.88 -13.30 19.72
CA ILE A 265 -4.07 -13.67 20.47
C ILE A 265 -3.86 -15.07 21.02
N LYS A 266 -3.27 -15.14 22.21
CA LYS A 266 -3.38 -16.35 23.05
C LYS A 266 -4.86 -16.60 23.29
N ASP A 267 -5.34 -17.75 22.83
CA ASP A 267 -6.70 -18.24 23.08
C ASP A 267 -7.81 -17.37 22.44
N LEU A 268 -7.80 -17.29 21.10
CA LEU A 268 -8.80 -16.57 20.29
C LEU A 268 -10.25 -16.91 20.65
N GLU A 269 -10.54 -18.17 20.98
CA GLU A 269 -11.86 -18.63 21.39
C GLU A 269 -12.30 -18.01 22.72
N GLU A 270 -11.43 -17.99 23.72
CA GLU A 270 -11.70 -17.39 25.03
C GLU A 270 -11.93 -15.88 24.91
N ALA A 271 -11.06 -15.20 24.14
CA ALA A 271 -11.23 -13.77 23.86
C ALA A 271 -12.58 -13.51 23.16
N PHE A 272 -12.94 -14.30 22.15
CA PHE A 272 -14.21 -14.15 21.46
C PHE A 272 -15.41 -14.37 22.38
N GLU A 273 -15.38 -15.38 23.26
CA GLU A 273 -16.43 -15.63 24.24
C GLU A 273 -16.58 -14.46 25.23
N GLN A 274 -15.46 -13.94 25.74
CA GLN A 274 -15.43 -12.78 26.63
C GLN A 274 -16.11 -11.56 25.99
N TYR A 275 -15.72 -11.19 24.76
CA TYR A 275 -16.29 -10.03 24.07
C TYR A 275 -17.72 -10.28 23.59
N THR A 276 -18.12 -11.53 23.33
CA THR A 276 -19.52 -11.90 23.08
C THR A 276 -20.38 -11.64 24.30
N LYS A 277 -19.91 -12.02 25.50
CA LYS A 277 -20.62 -11.72 26.76
C LYS A 277 -20.70 -10.21 26.99
N LYS A 278 -19.57 -9.50 26.82
CA LYS A 278 -19.52 -8.05 26.99
C LYS A 278 -20.50 -7.32 26.05
N LYS A 279 -20.59 -7.73 24.78
CA LYS A 279 -21.57 -7.20 23.84
C LYS A 279 -23.01 -7.37 24.32
N LYS A 280 -23.38 -8.55 24.87
CA LYS A 280 -24.72 -8.79 25.41
C LYS A 280 -25.02 -7.87 26.60
N GLU A 281 -24.09 -7.74 27.53
CA GLU A 281 -24.22 -6.83 28.69
C GLU A 281 -24.45 -5.38 28.24
N LEU A 282 -23.70 -4.91 27.24
CA LEU A 282 -23.83 -3.55 26.69
C LEU A 282 -25.14 -3.34 25.93
N GLU A 283 -25.61 -4.35 25.19
CA GLU A 283 -26.93 -4.31 24.54
C GLU A 283 -28.09 -4.32 25.54
N GLU A 284 -27.92 -4.96 26.71
CA GLU A 284 -28.90 -4.92 27.81
C GLU A 284 -28.89 -3.55 28.50
N LYS A 285 -27.71 -2.95 28.69
CA LYS A 285 -27.54 -1.61 29.30
C LYS A 285 -28.04 -0.48 28.40
N TYR A 286 -27.64 -0.45 27.13
CA TYR A 286 -27.87 0.68 26.21
C TYR A 286 -28.89 0.38 25.10
N GLY A 287 -29.39 -0.85 25.03
CA GLY A 287 -30.32 -1.30 24.01
C GLY A 287 -29.66 -1.92 22.78
N LYS A 288 -30.46 -2.66 21.99
CA LYS A 288 -29.99 -3.44 20.82
C LYS A 288 -29.33 -2.62 19.71
N ALA A 289 -29.57 -1.31 19.66
CA ALA A 289 -28.91 -0.43 18.70
C ALA A 289 -27.41 -0.23 19.02
N PHE A 290 -27.01 -0.38 20.28
CA PHE A 290 -25.63 -0.18 20.72
C PHE A 290 -24.67 -1.20 20.10
N GLY A 291 -25.10 -2.45 19.91
CA GLY A 291 -24.30 -3.50 19.29
C GLY A 291 -24.16 -3.42 17.77
N ARG A 292 -24.52 -2.28 17.15
CA ARG A 292 -24.42 -2.03 15.70
C ARG A 292 -23.39 -0.93 15.44
N SER A 293 -22.96 -0.78 14.19
CA SER A 293 -22.06 0.30 13.77
C SER A 293 -22.56 1.67 14.26
N TYR A 294 -21.66 2.43 14.89
CA TYR A 294 -21.93 3.72 15.53
C TYR A 294 -22.99 3.68 16.65
N GLY A 295 -23.29 2.49 17.20
CA GLY A 295 -24.35 2.29 18.19
C GLY A 295 -24.20 3.12 19.47
N TRP A 296 -22.99 3.57 19.79
CA TRP A 296 -22.73 4.52 20.88
C TRP A 296 -23.44 5.86 20.71
N ALA A 297 -23.69 6.28 19.46
CA ALA A 297 -24.41 7.51 19.14
C ALA A 297 -25.93 7.32 19.10
N ALA A 298 -26.43 6.12 19.40
CA ALA A 298 -27.86 5.86 19.38
C ALA A 298 -28.58 6.68 20.47
N THR A 299 -29.57 7.45 20.06
CA THR A 299 -30.42 8.28 20.93
C THR A 299 -31.87 8.16 20.49
N ASP A 300 -32.80 8.76 21.22
CA ASP A 300 -34.22 8.76 20.83
C ASP A 300 -34.45 9.41 19.45
N GLU A 301 -33.65 10.45 19.14
CA GLU A 301 -33.62 11.14 17.85
C GLU A 301 -32.89 10.33 16.76
N LEU A 302 -31.89 9.52 17.15
CA LEU A 302 -31.03 8.77 16.24
C LEU A 302 -31.04 7.27 16.55
N LYS A 303 -32.09 6.57 16.11
CA LYS A 303 -32.27 5.12 16.37
C LYS A 303 -31.32 4.21 15.58
N LYS A 304 -30.82 4.67 14.44
CA LYS A 304 -29.91 3.93 13.54
C LYS A 304 -28.75 4.84 13.16
N PRO A 305 -27.80 5.08 14.07
CA PRO A 305 -26.69 5.98 13.82
C PRO A 305 -25.81 5.49 12.66
N SER A 306 -25.30 6.46 11.90
CA SER A 306 -24.26 6.29 10.90
C SER A 306 -23.39 7.54 10.91
N PHE A 307 -22.17 7.47 10.39
CA PHE A 307 -21.33 8.68 10.27
C PHE A 307 -22.06 9.83 9.58
N ALA A 308 -22.77 9.55 8.47
CA ALA A 308 -23.52 10.56 7.74
C ALA A 308 -24.67 11.19 8.56
N ASN A 309 -25.26 10.45 9.51
CA ASN A 309 -26.26 11.01 10.41
C ASN A 309 -25.63 11.85 11.52
N ILE A 310 -24.51 11.38 12.09
CA ILE A 310 -23.75 12.10 13.11
C ILE A 310 -23.25 13.43 12.53
N GLU A 311 -22.63 13.40 11.35
CA GLU A 311 -22.11 14.57 10.65
C GLU A 311 -23.18 15.65 10.43
N LYS A 312 -24.39 15.25 10.02
CA LYS A 312 -25.53 16.17 9.82
C LYS A 312 -25.93 16.91 11.09
N LEU A 313 -25.73 16.31 12.25
CA LEU A 313 -26.10 16.91 13.54
C LEU A 313 -25.04 17.88 14.06
N CYS A 314 -23.79 17.79 13.59
CA CYS A 314 -22.69 18.65 14.04
C CYS A 314 -22.61 20.03 13.36
N ASN A 315 -23.49 20.33 12.39
CA ASN A 315 -23.55 21.60 11.64
C ASN A 315 -22.19 22.06 11.04
N LEU A 316 -21.35 21.11 10.61
CA LEU A 316 -20.06 21.34 9.97
C LEU A 316 -20.12 21.15 8.44
N GLU A 317 -21.30 21.38 7.84
CA GLU A 317 -21.59 21.08 6.43
C GLU A 317 -20.63 21.74 5.43
N ARG A 318 -20.01 22.86 5.80
CA ARG A 318 -19.01 23.58 4.98
C ARG A 318 -17.80 22.72 4.58
N PHE A 319 -17.50 21.67 5.34
CA PHE A 319 -16.38 20.76 5.06
C PHE A 319 -16.76 19.52 4.25
N ARG A 320 -18.07 19.26 4.10
CA ARG A 320 -18.59 18.07 3.44
C ARG A 320 -18.09 17.90 2.00
N PRO A 321 -17.96 18.96 1.17
CA PRO A 321 -17.39 18.83 -0.17
C PRO A 321 -15.95 18.29 -0.12
N ASN A 322 -15.11 18.88 0.73
CA ASN A 322 -13.72 18.46 0.90
C ASN A 322 -13.66 17.02 1.43
N TYR A 323 -14.49 16.65 2.41
CA TYR A 323 -14.56 15.28 2.95
C TYR A 323 -14.91 14.26 1.85
N LYS A 324 -15.85 14.60 0.97
CA LYS A 324 -16.27 13.73 -0.13
C LYS A 324 -15.14 13.53 -1.14
N ILE A 325 -14.41 14.60 -1.49
CA ILE A 325 -13.22 14.52 -2.35
C ILE A 325 -12.14 13.67 -1.69
N ALA A 326 -11.82 13.93 -0.42
CA ALA A 326 -10.81 13.20 0.32
C ALA A 326 -11.13 11.70 0.44
N SER A 327 -12.41 11.34 0.43
CA SER A 327 -12.84 9.94 0.44
C SER A 327 -12.43 9.16 -0.80
N ASN A 328 -12.22 9.83 -1.94
CA ASN A 328 -11.76 9.19 -3.18
C ASN A 328 -10.32 8.69 -3.03
N PHE A 329 -9.47 9.39 -2.27
CA PHE A 329 -8.05 9.09 -2.08
C PHE A 329 -7.76 8.06 -0.97
N VAL A 330 -8.81 7.49 -0.36
CA VAL A 330 -8.69 6.43 0.65
C VAL A 330 -9.05 5.06 0.09
N HIS A 331 -9.94 5.02 -0.90
CA HIS A 331 -10.39 3.80 -1.53
C HIS A 331 -9.73 3.66 -2.89
N GLY A 332 -9.46 2.43 -3.34
CA GLY A 332 -9.03 2.15 -4.73
C GLY A 332 -10.16 2.35 -5.76
N GLY A 333 -10.96 3.40 -5.59
CA GLY A 333 -12.01 3.78 -6.52
C GLY A 333 -11.41 4.49 -7.73
N SER A 334 -12.13 4.44 -8.85
CA SER A 334 -11.61 4.91 -10.14
C SER A 334 -11.17 6.37 -10.14
N ILE A 335 -11.80 7.25 -9.34
CA ILE A 335 -11.47 8.69 -9.34
C ILE A 335 -10.00 8.93 -8.96
N ALA A 336 -9.46 8.24 -7.95
CA ALA A 336 -8.07 8.41 -7.54
C ALA A 336 -7.05 7.84 -8.55
N SER A 337 -7.51 7.12 -9.58
CA SER A 337 -6.67 6.68 -10.71
C SER A 337 -6.58 7.72 -11.82
N TYR A 338 -7.48 8.71 -11.86
CA TYR A 338 -7.52 9.77 -12.88
C TYR A 338 -7.25 11.17 -12.31
N GLU A 339 -7.50 11.38 -11.01
CA GLU A 339 -7.38 12.67 -10.34
C GLU A 339 -6.31 12.60 -9.25
N SER A 340 -5.52 13.67 -9.10
CA SER A 340 -4.54 13.84 -8.03
C SER A 340 -4.44 15.32 -7.64
N PHE A 341 -4.34 15.59 -6.34
CA PHE A 341 -3.97 16.92 -5.83
C PHE A 341 -2.51 17.26 -6.18
N GLY A 342 -1.65 16.25 -6.30
CA GLY A 342 -0.25 16.41 -6.71
C GLY A 342 -0.08 16.71 -8.20
N ARG A 343 -1.16 16.84 -8.96
CA ARG A 343 -1.11 17.11 -10.39
C ARG A 343 -1.03 18.61 -10.68
N GLU A 344 -0.17 18.98 -11.62
CA GLU A 344 -0.19 20.32 -12.20
C GLU A 344 -1.46 20.53 -13.03
N HIS A 345 -2.05 21.72 -12.97
CA HIS A 345 -3.21 22.07 -13.80
C HIS A 345 -2.75 22.34 -15.24
N SER A 346 -2.42 21.28 -15.98
CA SER A 346 -2.03 21.34 -17.39
C SER A 346 -3.07 20.67 -18.30
N GLU A 347 -3.04 20.95 -19.60
CA GLU A 347 -3.93 20.31 -20.59
C GLU A 347 -3.61 18.82 -20.81
N HIS A 348 -2.50 18.32 -20.26
CA HIS A 348 -2.02 16.96 -20.48
C HIS A 348 -2.38 16.06 -19.28
N ASP A 349 -2.82 14.84 -19.57
CA ASP A 349 -3.15 13.84 -18.55
C ASP A 349 -1.86 13.19 -18.01
N ILE A 350 -1.21 13.88 -17.07
CA ILE A 350 0.03 13.43 -16.43
C ILE A 350 -0.31 12.58 -15.20
N LEU A 351 0.25 11.36 -15.15
CA LEU A 351 0.13 10.50 -13.98
C LEU A 351 1.11 10.96 -12.90
N VAL A 352 0.62 11.06 -11.66
CA VAL A 352 1.46 11.37 -10.49
C VAL A 352 1.88 10.05 -9.86
N ASP A 353 3.16 9.70 -9.98
CA ASP A 353 3.73 8.43 -9.51
C ASP A 353 4.69 8.60 -8.31
N GLY A 354 4.91 9.84 -7.87
CA GLY A 354 5.81 10.18 -6.77
C GLY A 354 5.47 11.51 -6.07
N PRO A 355 6.42 12.04 -5.26
CA PRO A 355 6.32 13.35 -4.64
C PRO A 355 6.02 14.47 -5.64
N SER A 356 5.21 15.44 -5.24
CA SER A 356 4.90 16.61 -6.04
C SER A 356 4.93 17.89 -5.20
N ILE A 357 5.27 19.01 -5.85
CA ILE A 357 5.15 20.35 -5.25
C ILE A 357 3.72 20.88 -5.27
N TYR A 358 2.79 20.23 -5.97
CA TYR A 358 1.42 20.70 -6.15
C TYR A 358 0.47 20.16 -5.07
N GLY A 359 -0.60 20.93 -4.80
CA GLY A 359 -1.73 20.46 -4.01
C GLY A 359 -1.56 20.43 -2.50
N LEU A 360 -0.47 20.97 -1.96
CA LEU A 360 -0.23 21.00 -0.50
C LEU A 360 -1.18 21.96 0.25
N GLY A 361 -1.68 23.00 -0.42
CA GLY A 361 -2.48 24.07 0.18
C GLY A 361 -3.77 23.58 0.86
N VAL A 362 -4.59 22.82 0.13
CA VAL A 362 -5.88 22.31 0.62
C VAL A 362 -5.74 21.43 1.87
N PRO A 363 -4.95 20.34 1.89
CA PRO A 363 -4.77 19.52 3.08
C PRO A 363 -4.16 20.29 4.26
N GLY A 364 -3.19 21.18 4.02
CA GLY A 364 -2.58 22.00 5.07
C GLY A 364 -3.58 22.91 5.79
N ARG A 365 -4.35 23.68 5.02
CA ARG A 365 -5.40 24.57 5.55
C ARG A 365 -6.51 23.80 6.26
N ASN A 366 -6.96 22.70 5.66
CA ASN A 366 -8.01 21.88 6.23
C ASN A 366 -7.57 21.21 7.55
N ALA A 367 -6.30 20.78 7.65
CA ALA A 367 -5.73 20.25 8.89
C ALA A 367 -5.68 21.31 9.99
N ALA A 368 -5.18 22.51 9.67
CA ALA A 368 -5.12 23.62 10.63
C ALA A 368 -6.51 23.94 11.20
N GLN A 369 -7.52 23.97 10.34
CA GLN A 369 -8.89 24.25 10.77
C GLN A 369 -9.44 23.14 11.67
N SER A 370 -9.28 21.87 11.30
CA SER A 370 -9.72 20.72 12.12
C SER A 370 -9.05 20.69 13.50
N ILE A 371 -7.74 20.94 13.57
CA ILE A 371 -7.01 20.98 14.85
C ILE A 371 -7.46 22.15 15.73
N PHE A 372 -7.75 23.31 15.13
CA PHE A 372 -8.32 24.43 15.88
C PHE A 372 -9.67 24.04 16.50
N HIS A 373 -10.57 23.44 15.71
CA HIS A 373 -11.89 23.01 16.17
C HIS A 373 -11.81 22.04 17.35
N ILE A 374 -10.99 21.00 17.26
CA ILE A 374 -10.88 20.02 18.34
C ILE A 374 -10.17 20.59 19.58
N SER A 375 -9.20 21.49 19.39
CA SER A 375 -8.55 22.21 20.50
C SER A 375 -9.54 23.12 21.22
N LEU A 376 -10.44 23.78 20.49
CA LEU A 376 -11.50 24.60 21.06
C LEU A 376 -12.44 23.77 21.96
N LEU A 377 -12.78 22.55 21.56
CA LEU A 377 -13.63 21.66 22.37
C LEU A 377 -12.97 21.27 23.69
N LEU A 378 -11.70 20.82 23.65
CA LEU A 378 -10.96 20.43 24.85
C LEU A 378 -10.74 21.63 25.78
N LEU A 379 -10.16 22.72 25.27
CA LEU A 379 -9.81 23.89 26.08
C LEU A 379 -11.04 24.67 26.58
N GLY A 380 -12.16 24.53 25.87
CA GLY A 380 -13.45 25.11 26.21
C GLY A 380 -14.26 24.29 27.23
N TYR A 381 -13.80 23.07 27.59
CA TYR A 381 -14.50 22.18 28.50
C TYR A 381 -14.81 22.83 29.86
N ALA A 382 -13.75 23.33 30.51
CA ALA A 382 -13.81 24.12 31.73
C ALA A 382 -13.04 25.44 31.50
N PRO A 383 -13.73 26.51 31.06
CA PRO A 383 -13.09 27.77 30.69
C PRO A 383 -12.37 28.46 31.86
N SER A 384 -11.21 29.03 31.57
CA SER A 384 -10.41 29.83 32.49
C SER A 384 -9.72 30.96 31.73
N LEU A 385 -9.08 31.90 32.44
CA LEU A 385 -8.26 32.93 31.79
C LEU A 385 -7.16 32.30 30.93
N SER A 386 -6.49 31.26 31.45
CA SER A 386 -5.45 30.52 30.74
C SER A 386 -6.01 29.82 29.51
N SER A 387 -7.07 29.01 29.66
CA SER A 387 -7.62 28.25 28.52
C SER A 387 -8.21 29.13 27.42
N ASN A 388 -8.86 30.24 27.79
CA ASN A 388 -9.32 31.24 26.81
C ASN A 388 -8.15 31.92 26.08
N SER A 389 -7.03 32.15 26.78
CA SER A 389 -5.82 32.69 26.15
C SER A 389 -5.20 31.68 25.18
N TYR A 390 -5.15 30.40 25.56
CA TYR A 390 -4.67 29.32 24.68
C TYR A 390 -5.53 29.21 23.41
N ILE A 391 -6.86 29.21 23.55
CA ILE A 391 -7.80 29.19 22.40
C ILE A 391 -7.51 30.35 21.44
N ARG A 392 -7.32 31.56 21.98
CA ARG A 392 -7.05 32.74 21.16
C ARG A 392 -5.73 32.62 20.41
N VAL A 393 -4.66 32.18 21.07
CA VAL A 393 -3.36 31.97 20.41
C VAL A 393 -3.46 30.90 19.31
N ILE A 394 -4.13 29.76 19.57
CA ILE A 394 -4.34 28.72 18.56
C ILE A 394 -5.14 29.26 17.37
N LYS A 395 -6.13 30.12 17.61
CA LYS A 395 -6.89 30.76 16.52
C LYS A 395 -6.02 31.65 15.65
N GLU A 396 -5.21 32.52 16.25
CA GLU A 396 -4.30 33.41 15.50
C GLU A 396 -3.30 32.59 14.68
N LEU A 397 -2.67 31.56 15.28
CA LEU A 397 -1.76 30.66 14.57
C LEU A 397 -2.45 29.89 13.44
N SER A 398 -3.70 29.44 13.63
CA SER A 398 -4.49 28.80 12.57
C SER A 398 -4.72 29.74 11.38
N ASP A 399 -4.98 31.02 11.64
CA ASP A 399 -5.13 32.04 10.59
C ASP A 399 -3.80 32.34 9.89
N GLU A 400 -2.69 32.33 10.62
CA GLU A 400 -1.33 32.45 10.04
C GLU A 400 -1.02 31.28 9.11
N VAL A 401 -1.31 30.04 9.52
CA VAL A 401 -1.17 28.85 8.66
C VAL A 401 -2.01 29.02 7.39
N TYR A 402 -3.26 29.45 7.52
CA TYR A 402 -4.15 29.63 6.38
C TYR A 402 -3.59 30.66 5.38
N LYS A 403 -3.09 31.81 5.89
CA LYS A 403 -2.45 32.84 5.07
C LYS A 403 -1.17 32.33 4.41
N ALA A 404 -0.31 31.63 5.15
CA ALA A 404 0.96 31.13 4.63
C ALA A 404 0.76 30.15 3.47
N PHE A 405 -0.16 29.18 3.59
CA PHE A 405 -0.48 28.27 2.48
C PHE A 405 -1.04 29.01 1.27
N ASN A 406 -1.94 29.99 1.46
CA ASN A 406 -2.45 30.80 0.34
C ASN A 406 -1.34 31.61 -0.35
N ASN A 407 -0.44 32.21 0.42
CA ASN A 407 0.67 33.00 -0.12
C ASN A 407 1.66 32.11 -0.89
N CYS A 408 1.95 30.90 -0.42
CA CYS A 408 2.77 29.92 -1.14
C CYS A 408 2.10 29.50 -2.47
N GLU A 409 0.81 29.15 -2.43
CA GLU A 409 0.03 28.75 -3.61
C GLU A 409 -0.02 29.88 -4.65
N GLN A 410 -0.30 31.12 -4.21
CA GLN A 410 -0.31 32.29 -5.10
C GLN A 410 1.07 32.56 -5.72
N ARG A 411 2.16 32.50 -4.94
CA ARG A 411 3.53 32.70 -5.46
C ARG A 411 3.91 31.62 -6.47
N MET A 412 3.48 30.38 -6.25
CA MET A 412 3.70 29.28 -7.18
C MET A 412 2.95 29.53 -8.49
N ASP A 413 1.67 29.89 -8.44
CA ASP A 413 0.86 30.21 -9.62
C ASP A 413 1.44 31.40 -10.41
N GLU A 414 1.90 32.45 -9.73
CA GLU A 414 2.54 33.61 -10.36
C GLU A 414 3.84 33.23 -11.09
N LYS A 415 4.67 32.37 -10.49
CA LYS A 415 5.91 31.87 -11.13
C LYS A 415 5.62 30.95 -12.32
N LEU A 416 4.57 30.14 -12.27
CA LEU A 416 4.15 29.29 -13.39
C LEU A 416 3.67 30.14 -14.58
N GLN A 417 2.91 31.21 -14.31
CA GLN A 417 2.43 32.12 -15.36
C GLN A 417 3.55 32.95 -16.03
N GLN A 418 4.67 33.18 -15.32
CA GLN A 418 5.81 33.93 -15.83
C GLN A 418 6.81 33.06 -16.62
N ASN A 419 6.54 31.76 -16.81
CA ASN A 419 7.47 30.75 -17.37
C ASN A 419 8.80 30.58 -16.60
N ASP A 420 9.03 31.28 -15.48
CA ASP A 420 10.25 31.16 -14.66
C ASP A 420 10.42 29.78 -14.01
N LEU A 421 9.35 28.97 -13.92
CA LEU A 421 9.42 27.58 -13.45
C LEU A 421 9.61 26.57 -14.59
N SER A 422 9.49 26.99 -15.86
CA SER A 422 9.64 26.09 -17.01
C SER A 422 11.10 25.69 -17.27
N GLU A 423 12.06 26.59 -16.99
CA GLU A 423 13.50 26.31 -17.15
C GLU A 423 14.08 25.37 -16.08
N ASP A 424 13.45 25.26 -14.90
CA ASP A 424 13.81 24.26 -13.89
C ASP A 424 12.97 22.97 -14.01
N ARG A 425 11.88 22.98 -14.78
CA ARG A 425 11.01 21.81 -15.04
C ARG A 425 11.74 20.71 -15.82
N ASP A 426 12.53 21.10 -16.83
CA ASP A 426 13.30 20.19 -17.70
C ASP A 426 14.47 19.47 -16.99
N LYS A 427 14.69 19.72 -15.69
CA LYS A 427 15.75 19.06 -14.91
C LYS A 427 15.26 17.89 -14.05
N PHE A 428 13.95 17.68 -13.91
CA PHE A 428 13.40 16.80 -12.87
C PHE A 428 12.24 15.88 -13.31
N GLU A 429 11.76 15.97 -14.55
CA GLU A 429 11.12 14.85 -15.28
C GLU A 429 12.20 14.04 -16.01
#